data_AF-A0A2N3G8M9-F1
#
_entry.id   AF-A0A2N3G8M9-F1
#
_cell.length_a   1.000
_cell.length_b   1.000
_cell.length_c   1.000
_cell.angle_alpha   90.00
_cell.angle_beta   90.00
_cell.angle_gamma   90.00
#
_symmetry.space_group_name_H-M   'P 1'
#
loop_
_entity.id
_entity.type
_entity.pdbx_description
1 polymer ?
#
loop_
_entity_poly.entity_id
_entity_poly.type
_entity_poly.pdbx_seq_one_letter_code
_entity_poly.pdbx_strand_id
1 'polypeptide(L)'
;MRKLHTGIELLTTFLERAVDWVETVVAAVLAIIIVVIVASVAYKATGLIDTFPHDDALLSSLMKSVLDVFIVIELFRITVAYVRHRNVLATVLETALVVAAREVVVIEAGAKDPMAGLSVAGILIAIGITWWLLSRAGAVSPHIARPEVAANDSEVRDRSGESAPGREA
;
A
#
# COMPACT_ATOMS: atom_id res chain seq x y z
N MET A 1 -13.54 -13.22 -29.72
CA MET A 1 -12.82 -12.27 -28.84
C MET A 1 -13.55 -11.97 -27.53
N ARG A 2 -14.89 -11.83 -27.49
CA ARG A 2 -15.66 -11.50 -26.24
C ARG A 2 -15.51 -12.52 -25.08
N LYS A 3 -15.34 -13.82 -25.37
CA LYS A 3 -15.17 -14.87 -24.33
C LYS A 3 -13.84 -14.81 -23.57
N LEU A 4 -12.79 -14.22 -24.14
CA LEU A 4 -11.49 -14.08 -23.45
C LEU A 4 -11.52 -12.98 -22.39
N HIS A 5 -12.24 -11.89 -22.64
CA HIS A 5 -12.35 -10.77 -21.70
C HIS A 5 -13.03 -11.20 -20.39
N THR A 6 -14.17 -11.91 -20.50
CA THR A 6 -14.93 -12.39 -19.33
C THR A 6 -14.16 -13.44 -18.52
N GLY A 7 -13.34 -14.28 -19.17
CA GLY A 7 -12.51 -15.26 -18.47
C GLY A 7 -11.41 -14.62 -17.62
N ILE A 8 -10.80 -13.54 -18.12
CA ILE A 8 -9.76 -12.80 -17.39
C ILE A 8 -10.36 -12.04 -16.21
N GLU A 9 -11.52 -11.40 -16.38
CA GLU A 9 -12.20 -10.67 -15.30
C GLU A 9 -12.67 -11.59 -14.16
N LEU A 10 -13.17 -12.78 -14.50
CA LEU A 10 -13.53 -13.79 -13.50
C LEU A 10 -12.29 -14.28 -12.74
N LEU A 11 -11.17 -14.50 -13.44
CA LEU A 11 -9.92 -14.95 -12.83
C LEU A 11 -9.34 -13.89 -11.88
N THR A 12 -9.30 -12.62 -12.29
CA THR A 12 -8.78 -11.54 -11.43
C THR A 12 -9.67 -11.32 -10.21
N THR A 13 -10.99 -11.36 -10.37
CA THR A 13 -11.93 -11.22 -9.25
C THR A 13 -11.82 -12.38 -8.25
N PHE A 14 -11.66 -13.61 -8.75
CA PHE A 14 -11.45 -14.78 -7.89
C PHE A 14 -10.12 -14.69 -7.14
N LEU A 15 -9.04 -14.27 -7.82
CA LEU A 15 -7.72 -14.14 -7.22
C LEU A 15 -7.67 -13.02 -6.18
N GLU A 16 -8.29 -11.87 -6.45
CA GLU A 16 -8.48 -10.78 -5.49
C GLU A 16 -9.22 -11.27 -4.23
N ARG A 17 -10.30 -12.02 -4.41
CA ARG A 17 -11.07 -12.57 -3.29
C ARG A 17 -10.26 -13.58 -2.44
N ALA A 18 -9.44 -14.41 -3.09
CA ALA A 18 -8.56 -15.34 -2.40
C ALA A 18 -7.48 -14.60 -1.60
N VAL A 19 -6.90 -13.55 -2.18
CA VAL A 19 -5.91 -12.70 -1.52
C VAL A 19 -6.52 -11.96 -0.33
N ASP A 20 -7.72 -11.38 -0.46
CA ASP A 20 -8.45 -10.75 0.64
C ASP A 20 -8.68 -11.72 1.81
N TRP A 21 -9.02 -12.98 1.50
CA TRP A 21 -9.21 -14.01 2.51
C TRP A 21 -7.90 -14.35 3.23
N VAL A 22 -6.81 -14.56 2.49
CA VAL A 22 -5.48 -14.80 3.07
C VAL A 22 -5.06 -13.62 3.94
N GLU A 23 -5.20 -12.39 3.46
CA GLU A 23 -4.89 -11.18 4.23
C GLU A 23 -5.66 -11.12 5.54
N THR A 24 -6.97 -11.41 5.51
CA THR A 24 -7.81 -11.43 6.71
C THR A 24 -7.34 -12.48 7.71
N VAL A 25 -7.02 -13.69 7.22
CA VAL A 25 -6.53 -14.78 8.07
C VAL A 25 -5.18 -14.41 8.70
N VAL A 26 -4.25 -13.89 7.90
CA VAL A 26 -2.93 -13.50 8.38
C VAL A 26 -3.03 -12.34 9.39
N ALA A 27 -3.88 -11.34 9.13
CA ALA A 27 -4.13 -10.23 10.04
C ALA A 27 -4.75 -10.70 11.37
N ALA A 28 -5.68 -11.65 11.33
CA ALA A 28 -6.27 -12.25 12.53
C ALA A 28 -5.21 -13.01 13.36
N VAL A 29 -4.35 -13.80 12.70
CA VAL A 29 -3.24 -14.50 13.37
C VAL A 29 -2.28 -13.51 14.02
N LEU A 30 -1.92 -12.42 13.34
CA LEU A 30 -1.09 -11.36 13.92
C LEU A 30 -1.74 -10.72 15.15
N ALA A 31 -3.03 -10.40 15.08
CA ALA A 31 -3.75 -9.80 16.19
C ALA A 31 -3.73 -10.70 17.43
N ILE A 32 -3.91 -12.02 17.25
CA ILE A 32 -3.81 -13.00 18.34
C ILE A 32 -2.39 -13.02 18.93
N ILE A 33 -1.36 -13.07 18.08
CA ILE A 33 0.05 -13.05 18.51
C ILE A 33 0.33 -11.80 19.37
N ILE A 34 -0.13 -10.62 18.93
CA ILE A 34 0.03 -9.36 19.66
C ILE A 34 -0.62 -9.45 21.05
N VAL A 35 -1.86 -9.95 21.14
CA VAL A 35 -2.55 -10.11 22.43
C VAL A 35 -1.77 -11.04 23.36
N VAL A 36 -1.25 -12.16 22.85
CA VAL A 36 -0.44 -13.11 23.63
C VAL A 36 0.85 -12.46 24.14
N ILE A 37 1.56 -11.71 23.29
CA ILE A 37 2.79 -11.00 23.67
C ILE A 37 2.51 -9.96 24.75
N VAL A 38 1.48 -9.13 24.55
CA VAL A 38 1.11 -8.08 25.51
C VAL A 38 0.71 -8.70 26.85
N ALA A 39 -0.10 -9.76 26.83
CA ALA A 39 -0.47 -10.49 28.04
C ALA A 39 0.77 -11.07 28.75
N SER A 40 1.67 -11.71 28.00
CA SER A 40 2.93 -12.25 28.54
C SER A 40 3.78 -11.17 29.21
N VAL A 41 3.98 -10.02 28.56
CA VAL A 41 4.72 -8.89 29.13
C VAL A 41 4.04 -8.37 30.39
N ALA A 42 2.72 -8.23 30.39
CA ALA A 42 1.96 -7.79 31.56
C ALA A 42 2.09 -8.78 32.73
N TYR A 43 1.99 -10.09 32.48
CA TYR A 43 2.18 -11.10 33.52
C TYR A 43 3.61 -11.09 34.08
N LYS A 44 4.64 -10.99 33.22
CA LYS A 44 6.03 -10.84 33.65
C LYS A 44 6.23 -9.61 34.54
N ALA A 45 5.63 -8.48 34.17
CA ALA A 45 5.73 -7.23 34.94
C ALA A 45 5.15 -7.34 36.36
N THR A 46 4.21 -8.27 36.60
CA THR A 46 3.66 -8.51 37.94
C THR A 46 4.53 -9.43 38.81
N GLY A 47 5.55 -10.09 38.25
CA GLY A 47 6.44 -11.00 38.98
C GLY A 47 5.80 -12.32 39.42
N LEU A 48 4.56 -12.61 39.00
CA LEU A 48 3.79 -13.77 39.45
C LEU A 48 4.15 -15.09 38.75
N ILE A 49 4.73 -15.07 37.54
CA ILE A 49 4.94 -16.27 36.70
C ILE A 49 6.17 -16.09 35.80
N ASP A 50 7.13 -17.00 35.91
CA ASP A 50 8.29 -17.16 34.99
C ASP A 50 8.05 -18.24 33.90
N THR A 51 6.84 -18.83 33.89
CA THR A 51 6.54 -20.10 33.20
C THR A 51 6.17 -19.95 31.72
N PHE A 52 6.26 -18.76 31.11
CA PHE A 52 6.11 -18.64 29.66
C PHE A 52 7.49 -18.63 28.99
N PRO A 53 8.01 -19.79 28.54
CA PRO A 53 9.20 -19.81 27.69
C PRO A 53 8.88 -19.05 26.40
N HIS A 54 9.31 -17.80 26.35
CA HIS A 54 9.32 -16.99 25.15
C HIS A 54 10.67 -17.25 24.49
N ASP A 55 10.66 -18.04 23.44
CA ASP A 55 11.79 -18.08 22.52
C ASP A 55 11.68 -16.84 21.62
N ASP A 56 12.38 -15.78 22.01
CA ASP A 56 12.41 -14.51 21.30
C ASP A 56 12.87 -14.69 19.84
N ALA A 57 13.69 -15.72 19.56
CA ALA A 57 14.13 -16.04 18.21
C ALA A 57 13.01 -16.64 17.36
N LEU A 58 12.20 -17.56 17.92
CA LEU A 58 11.02 -18.08 17.22
C LEU A 58 10.00 -16.98 16.96
N LEU A 59 9.78 -16.08 17.91
CA LEU A 59 8.80 -15.02 17.77
C LEU A 59 9.23 -13.98 16.73
N SER A 60 10.51 -13.58 16.74
CA SER A 60 11.10 -12.73 15.70
C SER A 60 11.04 -13.39 14.31
N SER A 61 11.35 -14.69 14.21
CA SER A 61 11.28 -15.43 12.96
C SER A 61 9.86 -15.53 12.41
N LEU A 62 8.87 -15.81 13.27
CA LEU A 62 7.45 -15.87 12.88
C LEU A 62 6.94 -14.49 12.43
N MET A 63 7.26 -13.43 13.16
CA MET A 63 6.95 -12.06 12.75
C MET A 63 7.57 -11.77 11.38
N LYS A 64 8.85 -12.12 11.17
CA LYS A 64 9.50 -11.92 9.88
C LYS A 64 8.77 -12.63 8.74
N SER A 65 8.47 -13.92 8.90
CA SER A 65 7.76 -14.70 7.88
C SER A 65 6.38 -14.15 7.58
N VAL A 66 5.63 -13.72 8.60
CA VAL A 66 4.28 -13.18 8.40
C VAL A 66 4.32 -11.84 7.66
N LEU A 67 5.22 -10.93 8.05
CA LEU A 67 5.33 -9.65 7.36
C LEU A 67 5.88 -9.83 5.92
N ASP A 68 6.70 -10.85 5.65
CA ASP A 68 7.11 -11.19 4.27
C ASP A 68 5.88 -11.56 3.41
N VAL A 69 4.88 -12.24 3.98
CA VAL A 69 3.60 -12.53 3.29
C VAL A 69 2.81 -11.25 2.99
N PHE A 70 2.75 -10.28 3.92
CA PHE A 70 2.08 -8.99 3.68
C PHE A 70 2.72 -8.23 2.52
N ILE A 71 4.05 -8.27 2.40
CA ILE A 71 4.76 -7.64 1.28
C ILE A 71 4.32 -8.27 -0.05
N VAL A 72 4.24 -9.60 -0.12
CA VAL A 72 3.84 -10.30 -1.35
C VAL A 72 2.39 -9.95 -1.72
N ILE A 73 1.49 -9.88 -0.74
CA ILE A 73 0.09 -9.47 -0.95
C ILE A 73 0.02 -8.03 -1.47
N GLU A 74 0.81 -7.12 -0.90
CA GLU A 74 0.82 -5.72 -1.30
C GLU A 74 1.38 -5.55 -2.73
N LEU A 75 2.46 -6.27 -3.08
CA LEU A 75 2.99 -6.31 -4.45
C LEU A 75 1.99 -6.88 -5.45
N PHE A 76 1.19 -7.88 -5.04
CA PHE A 76 0.09 -8.38 -5.86
C PHE A 76 -0.96 -7.29 -6.10
N ARG A 77 -1.42 -6.57 -5.07
CA ARG A 77 -2.38 -5.46 -5.19
C ARG A 77 -1.87 -4.37 -6.14
N ILE A 78 -0.59 -4.01 -6.03
CA ILE A 78 0.10 -3.08 -6.94
C ILE A 78 0.08 -3.59 -8.38
N THR A 79 0.42 -4.86 -8.58
CA THR A 79 0.49 -5.46 -9.93
C THR A 79 -0.89 -5.47 -10.58
N VAL A 80 -1.94 -5.82 -9.83
CA VAL A 80 -3.32 -5.75 -10.30
C VAL A 80 -3.73 -4.31 -10.63
N ALA A 81 -3.36 -3.33 -9.79
CA ALA A 81 -3.63 -1.92 -10.05
C ALA A 81 -2.92 -1.42 -11.33
N TYR A 82 -1.69 -1.89 -11.57
CA TYR A 82 -0.93 -1.61 -12.78
C TYR A 82 -1.58 -2.17 -14.04
N VAL A 83 -1.96 -3.45 -14.01
CA VAL A 83 -2.67 -4.09 -15.13
C VAL A 83 -4.02 -3.40 -15.41
N ARG A 84 -4.66 -2.81 -14.41
CA ARG A 84 -5.92 -2.06 -14.55
C ARG A 84 -5.73 -0.57 -14.93
N HIS A 85 -4.52 -0.14 -15.33
CA HIS A 85 -4.19 1.24 -15.71
C HIS A 85 -4.61 2.30 -14.66
N ARG A 86 -4.65 1.94 -13.39
CA ARG A 86 -4.83 2.91 -12.29
C ARG A 86 -3.51 3.66 -12.10
N ASN A 87 -3.53 4.82 -11.47
CA ASN A 87 -2.29 5.58 -11.24
C ASN A 87 -1.44 4.89 -10.15
N VAL A 88 -0.51 4.02 -10.57
CA VAL A 88 0.20 3.07 -9.71
C VAL A 88 1.43 3.65 -9.03
N LEU A 89 2.01 4.71 -9.61
CA LEU A 89 3.30 5.26 -9.18
C LEU A 89 3.30 5.68 -7.71
N ALA A 90 2.20 6.26 -7.22
CA ALA A 90 2.09 6.67 -5.83
C ALA A 90 2.00 5.46 -4.88
N THR A 91 1.13 4.50 -5.20
CA THR A 91 0.95 3.28 -4.39
C THR A 91 2.22 2.45 -4.33
N VAL A 92 2.96 2.33 -5.44
CA VAL A 92 4.23 1.61 -5.49
C VAL A 92 5.26 2.25 -4.56
N LEU A 93 5.38 3.58 -4.59
CA LEU A 93 6.39 4.29 -3.80
C LEU A 93 6.05 4.30 -2.31
N GLU A 94 4.77 4.44 -1.96
CA GLU A 94 4.29 4.30 -0.57
C GLU A 94 4.59 2.90 -0.03
N THR A 95 4.20 1.85 -0.76
CA THR A 95 4.48 0.46 -0.35
C THR A 95 5.97 0.18 -0.27
N ALA A 96 6.77 0.63 -1.25
CA ALA A 96 8.21 0.42 -1.24
C ALA A 96 8.87 1.08 -0.02
N LEU A 97 8.38 2.26 0.39
CA LEU A 97 8.84 2.93 1.60
C LEU A 97 8.45 2.17 2.87
N VAL A 98 7.21 1.65 2.95
CA VAL A 98 6.75 0.83 4.08
C VAL A 98 7.56 -0.45 4.21
N VAL A 99 7.84 -1.12 3.10
CA VAL A 99 8.67 -2.33 3.02
C VAL A 99 10.08 -2.04 3.52
N ALA A 100 10.70 -0.97 2.99
CA ALA A 100 12.03 -0.55 3.40
C ALA A 100 12.07 -0.23 4.89
N ALA A 101 11.11 0.56 5.39
CA ALA A 101 11.02 0.98 6.79
C ALA A 101 10.92 -0.21 7.75
N ARG A 102 10.14 -1.23 7.39
CA ARG A 102 9.99 -2.44 8.20
C ARG A 102 11.28 -3.24 8.30
N GLU A 103 12.00 -3.42 7.20
CA GLU A 103 13.26 -4.19 7.21
C GLU A 103 14.30 -3.55 8.15
N VAL A 104 14.28 -2.22 8.29
CA VAL A 104 15.13 -1.48 9.23
C VAL A 104 14.84 -1.85 10.68
N VAL A 105 13.57 -1.90 11.07
CA VAL A 105 13.15 -2.29 12.42
C VAL A 105 13.60 -3.72 12.75
N VAL A 106 13.55 -4.61 11.76
CA VAL A 106 14.01 -6.00 11.90
C VAL A 106 15.53 -6.08 12.01
N ILE A 107 16.28 -5.26 11.24
CA ILE A 107 17.74 -5.19 11.32
C ILE A 107 18.19 -4.68 12.69
N GLU A 108 17.56 -3.63 13.21
CA GLU A 108 17.93 -3.04 14.50
C GLU A 108 17.64 -3.99 15.68
N ALA A 109 16.62 -4.84 15.57
CA ALA A 109 16.33 -5.88 16.56
C ALA A 109 17.41 -6.99 16.63
N GLY A 110 18.24 -7.15 15.59
CA GLY A 110 19.31 -8.17 15.51
C GLY A 110 20.73 -7.62 15.49
N ALA A 111 20.92 -6.31 15.27
CA ALA A 111 22.23 -5.70 15.13
C ALA A 111 22.89 -5.52 16.49
N LYS A 112 24.05 -6.17 16.67
CA LYS A 112 24.95 -5.91 17.81
C LYS A 112 25.72 -4.58 17.66
N ASP A 113 25.69 -3.99 16.46
CA ASP A 113 26.37 -2.74 16.15
C ASP A 113 25.36 -1.59 15.98
N PRO A 114 25.30 -0.65 16.93
CA PRO A 114 24.38 0.49 16.87
C PRO A 114 24.66 1.43 15.67
N MET A 115 25.86 1.40 15.08
CA MET A 115 26.14 2.19 13.86
C MET A 115 25.33 1.69 12.66
N ALA A 116 25.01 0.39 12.59
CA ALA A 116 24.24 -0.18 11.50
C ALA A 116 22.80 0.37 11.50
N GLY A 117 22.13 0.39 12.66
CA GLY A 117 20.78 0.96 12.79
C GLY A 117 20.73 2.43 12.37
N LEU A 118 21.71 3.23 12.81
CA LEU A 118 21.81 4.65 12.46
C LEU A 118 21.97 4.88 10.95
N SER A 119 22.78 4.05 10.28
CA SER A 119 23.01 4.17 8.83
C SER A 119 21.75 3.90 8.02
N VAL A 120 20.96 2.92 8.44
CA VAL A 120 19.73 2.53 7.77
C VAL A 120 18.61 3.54 8.05
N ALA A 121 18.52 4.06 9.29
CA ALA A 121 17.62 5.17 9.61
C ALA A 121 17.91 6.43 8.76
N GLY A 122 19.19 6.74 8.53
CA GLY A 122 19.60 7.83 7.63
C GLY A 122 19.13 7.64 6.19
N ILE A 123 19.20 6.40 5.67
CA ILE A 123 18.68 6.06 4.34
C ILE A 123 17.16 6.24 4.27
N LEU A 124 16.41 5.80 5.27
CA LEU A 124 14.95 6.00 5.30
C LEU A 124 14.56 7.47 5.29
N ILE A 125 15.25 8.30 6.09
CA ILE A 125 15.00 9.74 6.13
C ILE A 125 15.27 10.35 4.75
N ALA A 126 16.35 9.95 4.08
CA ALA A 126 16.66 10.42 2.73
C ALA A 126 15.56 10.04 1.73
N ILE A 127 15.10 8.79 1.72
CA ILE A 127 14.02 8.32 0.84
C ILE A 127 12.71 9.06 1.16
N GLY A 128 12.38 9.22 2.44
CA GLY A 128 11.18 9.93 2.89
C GLY A 128 11.18 11.40 2.47
N ILE A 129 12.33 12.09 2.58
CA ILE A 129 12.50 13.46 2.10
C ILE A 129 12.37 13.54 0.57
N THR A 130 12.98 12.62 -0.17
CA THR A 130 12.86 12.55 -1.63
C THR A 130 11.41 12.38 -2.05
N TRP A 131 10.67 11.45 -1.43
CA TRP A 131 9.25 11.24 -1.67
C TRP A 131 8.45 12.51 -1.39
N TRP A 132 8.63 13.12 -0.22
CA TRP A 132 7.94 14.34 0.17
C TRP A 132 8.16 15.50 -0.81
N LEU A 133 9.39 15.68 -1.29
CA LEU A 133 9.71 16.68 -2.31
C LEU A 133 9.03 16.38 -3.65
N LEU A 134 9.02 15.12 -4.10
CA LEU A 134 8.35 14.71 -5.34
C LEU A 134 6.84 14.92 -5.28
N SER A 135 6.21 14.59 -4.15
CA SER A 135 4.78 14.81 -3.94
C SER A 135 4.45 16.31 -3.98
N ARG A 136 5.31 17.16 -3.42
CA ARG A 136 5.09 18.61 -3.37
C ARG A 136 5.37 19.31 -4.70
N ALA A 137 6.26 18.77 -5.52
CA ALA A 137 6.59 19.28 -6.84
C ALA A 137 5.51 19.00 -7.90
N GLY A 138 4.41 18.32 -7.55
CA GLY A 138 3.36 17.95 -8.50
C GLY A 138 3.80 16.91 -9.54
N ALA A 139 5.00 16.35 -9.42
CA ALA A 139 5.52 15.28 -10.27
C ALA A 139 4.70 13.98 -10.12
N VAL A 140 4.03 13.83 -8.98
CA VAL A 140 3.06 12.76 -8.69
C VAL A 140 1.65 13.35 -8.78
N SER A 141 1.30 13.97 -9.90
CA SER A 141 -0.09 14.35 -10.16
C SER A 141 -0.86 13.13 -10.69
N PRO A 142 -2.04 12.80 -10.15
CA PRO A 142 -2.99 11.95 -10.86
C PRO A 142 -3.32 12.66 -12.16
N HIS A 143 -2.87 12.11 -13.28
CA HIS A 143 -3.27 12.58 -14.60
C HIS A 143 -4.74 12.21 -14.83
N ILE A 144 -5.64 12.87 -14.12
CA ILE A 144 -7.01 13.11 -14.57
C ILE A 144 -6.92 14.31 -15.50
N ALA A 145 -6.22 14.16 -16.62
CA ALA A 145 -6.40 15.07 -17.73
C ALA A 145 -7.60 14.54 -18.51
N ARG A 146 -8.77 15.15 -18.27
CA ARG A 146 -9.89 15.09 -19.20
C ARG A 146 -9.92 16.39 -19.99
N PRO A 147 -9.18 16.52 -21.11
CA PRO A 147 -9.32 17.66 -22.02
C PRO A 147 -10.70 17.69 -22.72
N GLU A 148 -11.47 16.62 -22.62
CA GLU A 148 -12.77 16.44 -23.29
C GLU A 148 -13.89 17.35 -22.77
N VAL A 149 -13.83 17.82 -21.51
CA VAL A 149 -14.89 18.68 -20.93
C VAL A 149 -14.70 20.15 -21.30
N ALA A 150 -13.44 20.62 -21.40
CA ALA A 150 -13.15 22.00 -21.76
C ALA A 150 -13.44 22.33 -23.23
N ALA A 151 -13.34 21.34 -24.13
CA ALA A 151 -13.63 21.53 -25.56
C ALA A 151 -15.15 21.55 -25.87
N ASN A 152 -15.94 20.76 -25.12
CA ASN A 152 -17.38 20.68 -25.33
C ASN A 152 -18.11 21.96 -24.89
N ASP A 153 -17.64 22.60 -23.81
CA ASP A 153 -18.24 23.84 -23.31
C ASP A 153 -18.05 25.04 -24.26
N SER A 154 -16.94 25.08 -25.02
CA SER A 154 -16.76 26.08 -26.08
C SER A 154 -17.68 25.85 -27.27
N GLU A 155 -17.90 24.60 -27.67
CA GLU A 155 -18.74 24.26 -28.85
C GLU A 155 -20.23 24.46 -28.56
N VAL A 156 -20.68 24.17 -27.33
CA VAL A 156 -22.06 24.42 -26.89
C VAL A 156 -22.34 25.93 -26.77
N ARG A 157 -21.35 26.72 -26.33
CA ARG A 157 -21.52 28.18 -26.19
C ARG A 157 -21.56 28.88 -27.54
N ASP A 158 -20.79 28.43 -28.52
CA ASP A 158 -20.78 28.97 -29.89
C ASP A 158 -22.11 28.71 -30.62
N ARG A 159 -22.66 27.49 -30.49
CA ARG A 159 -23.97 27.13 -31.08
C ARG A 159 -25.16 27.87 -30.46
N SER A 160 -25.02 28.39 -29.24
CA SER A 160 -26.08 29.13 -28.56
C SER A 160 -26.21 30.60 -29.01
N GLY A 161 -25.21 31.12 -29.74
CA GLY A 161 -25.22 32.50 -30.27
C GLY A 161 -25.84 32.65 -31.67
N GLU A 162 -26.04 31.56 -32.41
CA GLU A 162 -26.35 31.59 -33.85
C GLU A 162 -27.82 31.27 -34.19
N SER A 163 -28.76 31.55 -33.29
CA SER A 163 -30.19 31.28 -33.56
C SER A 163 -31.12 32.37 -33.05
N ALA A 164 -31.13 33.49 -33.76
CA ALA A 164 -32.34 34.31 -33.89
C ALA A 164 -32.35 35.08 -35.23
N PRO A 165 -32.83 34.48 -36.34
CA PRO A 165 -33.23 35.24 -37.52
C PRO A 165 -34.58 35.90 -37.25
N GLY A 166 -34.66 37.17 -37.68
CA GLY A 166 -35.83 38.02 -37.54
C GLY A 166 -37.12 37.38 -38.06
N ARG A 167 -38.20 37.63 -37.33
CA ARG A 167 -39.56 37.51 -37.85
C ARG A 167 -40.02 38.91 -38.24
N GLU A 168 -39.98 39.16 -39.54
CA GLU A 168 -40.76 40.20 -40.20
C GLU A 168 -42.25 39.87 -40.07
N ALA A 169 -43.03 40.83 -39.60
CA ALA A 169 -44.39 41.17 -40.06
C ALA A 169 -44.83 42.46 -39.38
#